data_AF-A0A2V8V6M3-F1
#
_entry.id   AF-A0A2V8V6M3-F1
#
_cell.length_a   1.000
_cell.length_b   1.000
_cell.length_c   1.000
_cell.angle_alpha   90.00
_cell.angle_beta   90.00
_cell.angle_gamma   90.00
#
_symmetry.space_group_name_H-M   'P 1'
#
loop_
_entity.id
_entity.type
_entity.pdbx_description
1 polymer ?
#
loop_
_entity_poly.entity_id
_entity_poly.type
_entity_poly.pdbx_seq_one_letter_code
_entity_poly.pdbx_strand_id
1 'polypeptide(L)'
;MSAKLTEPNFATLLQRFFTERLIHQKNASPRTVSSYRDTFRLFLQFAQQRLRKPPTKIELTDIDTTLVSAFLDHLEVDRHNTIRSRNARFAALRSFLQYAGLMAPTALGTIRGVMAMPMKRFERRLVGYLSR
;
A
#
# COMPACT_ATOMS: atom_id res chain seq x y z
N MET A 1 -1.96 1.56 37.53
CA MET A 1 -1.93 2.40 36.31
C MET A 1 -1.63 1.49 35.13
N SER A 2 -2.66 1.04 34.40
CA SER A 2 -2.46 0.22 33.20
C SER A 2 -1.81 1.08 32.13
N ALA A 3 -0.64 0.67 31.63
CA ALA A 3 -0.01 1.34 30.50
C ALA A 3 -1.01 1.29 29.34
N LYS A 4 -1.54 2.45 28.92
CA LYS A 4 -2.24 2.54 27.65
C LYS A 4 -1.25 2.07 26.59
N LEU A 5 -1.48 0.88 26.04
CA LEU A 5 -0.78 0.42 24.84
C LEU A 5 -1.18 1.38 23.72
N THR A 6 -0.39 2.43 23.52
CA THR A 6 -0.58 3.36 22.42
C THR A 6 -0.27 2.59 21.15
N GLU A 7 -1.31 2.31 20.35
CA GLU A 7 -1.12 1.68 19.05
C GLU A 7 -0.15 2.53 18.20
N PRO A 8 0.80 1.90 17.49
CA PRO A 8 1.73 2.63 16.65
C PRO A 8 0.97 3.35 15.54
N ASN A 9 1.24 4.64 15.37
CA ASN A 9 0.59 5.45 14.34
C ASN A 9 1.09 5.06 12.92
N PHE A 10 0.40 5.58 11.90
CA PHE A 10 0.68 5.32 10.50
C PHE A 10 2.16 5.55 10.13
N ALA A 11 2.75 6.67 10.55
CA ALA A 11 4.13 7.02 10.21
C ALA A 11 5.14 6.02 10.80
N THR A 12 4.96 5.66 12.06
CA THR A 12 5.79 4.63 12.73
C THR A 12 5.67 3.29 12.03
N LEU A 13 4.45 2.87 11.68
CA LEU A 13 4.23 1.61 10.97
C LEU A 13 4.81 1.61 9.57
N LEU A 14 4.70 2.72 8.83
CA LEU A 14 5.27 2.82 7.50
C LEU A 14 6.79 2.72 7.53
N GLN A 15 7.44 3.40 8.48
CA GLN A 15 8.87 3.28 8.67
C GLN A 15 9.28 1.84 8.98
N ARG A 16 8.66 1.21 10.00
CA ARG A 16 8.95 -0.19 10.37
C ARG A 16 8.64 -1.17 9.24
N PHE A 17 7.63 -0.89 8.43
CA PHE A 17 7.34 -1.71 7.26
C PHE A 17 8.52 -1.72 6.27
N PHE A 18 9.14 -0.57 5.99
CA PHE A 18 10.31 -0.54 5.11
C PHE A 18 11.55 -1.15 5.76
N THR A 19 11.88 -0.75 7.00
CA THR A 19 13.13 -1.15 7.64
C THR A 19 13.07 -2.58 8.17
N GLU A 20 12.05 -2.93 8.96
CA GLU A 20 11.95 -4.23 9.61
C GLU A 20 11.28 -5.25 8.68
N ARG A 21 10.11 -4.93 8.13
CA ARG A 21 9.32 -5.92 7.40
C ARG A 21 9.92 -6.26 6.03
N LEU A 22 10.21 -5.27 5.20
CA LEU A 22 10.70 -5.50 3.84
C LEU A 22 12.16 -5.92 3.81
N ILE A 23 13.04 -5.17 4.50
CA ILE A 23 14.47 -5.43 4.47
C ILE A 23 14.82 -6.62 5.37
N HIS A 24 14.56 -6.54 6.67
CA HIS A 24 15.03 -7.57 7.61
C HIS A 24 14.23 -8.88 7.55
N GLN A 25 12.90 -8.83 7.51
CA GLN A 25 12.08 -10.04 7.61
C GLN A 25 11.79 -10.71 6.26
N LYS A 26 11.59 -9.92 5.19
CA LYS A 26 11.24 -10.44 3.86
C LYS A 26 12.44 -10.54 2.91
N ASN A 27 13.60 -10.00 3.29
CA ASN A 27 14.78 -9.91 2.43
C ASN A 27 14.42 -9.42 1.01
N ALA A 28 13.55 -8.40 0.95
CA ALA A 28 13.03 -7.90 -0.31
C ALA A 28 14.17 -7.27 -1.12
N SER A 29 14.19 -7.54 -2.43
CA SER A 29 15.21 -6.97 -3.30
C SER A 29 15.21 -5.42 -3.25
N PRO A 30 16.36 -4.75 -3.46
CA PRO A 30 16.42 -3.29 -3.51
C PRO A 30 15.44 -2.69 -4.53
N ARG A 31 15.16 -3.41 -5.63
CA ARG A 31 14.17 -3.02 -6.65
C ARG A 31 12.75 -3.08 -6.10
N THR A 32 12.41 -4.11 -5.31
CA THR A 32 11.10 -4.23 -4.64
C THR A 32 10.91 -3.10 -3.64
N VAL A 33 11.91 -2.84 -2.78
CA VAL A 33 11.88 -1.76 -1.79
C VAL A 33 11.70 -0.40 -2.47
N SER A 34 12.44 -0.14 -3.56
CA SER A 34 12.33 1.10 -4.34
C SER A 34 10.94 1.25 -4.96
N SER A 35 10.41 0.19 -5.59
CA SER A 35 9.06 0.18 -6.16
C SER A 35 7.98 0.47 -5.11
N TYR A 36 8.11 -0.10 -3.91
CA TYR A 36 7.18 0.15 -2.82
C TYR A 36 7.29 1.59 -2.33
N ARG A 37 8.52 2.12 -2.14
CA ARG A 37 8.75 3.52 -1.75
C ARG A 37 8.12 4.49 -2.74
N ASP A 38 8.30 4.25 -4.03
CA ASP A 38 7.76 5.12 -5.08
C ASP A 38 6.22 5.03 -5.14
N THR A 39 5.67 3.85 -4.84
CA THR A 39 4.21 3.68 -4.67
C THR A 39 3.69 4.54 -3.50
N PHE A 40 4.34 4.48 -2.35
CA PHE A 40 3.93 5.26 -1.17
C PHE A 40 4.08 6.76 -1.39
N ARG A 41 5.12 7.22 -2.09
CA ARG A 41 5.24 8.64 -2.45
C ARG A 41 4.06 9.12 -3.29
N LEU A 42 3.69 8.37 -4.32
CA LEU A 42 2.54 8.69 -5.17
C LEU A 42 1.23 8.65 -4.37
N PHE A 43 1.04 7.61 -3.55
CA PHE A 43 -0.16 7.48 -2.73
C PHE A 43 -0.30 8.64 -1.74
N LEU A 44 0.77 9.03 -1.04
CA LEU A 44 0.73 10.11 -0.07
C LEU A 44 0.46 11.47 -0.71
N GLN A 45 1.03 11.73 -1.90
CA GLN A 45 0.72 12.95 -2.67
C GLN A 45 -0.75 12.99 -3.09
N PHE A 46 -1.28 11.88 -3.58
CA PHE A 46 -2.69 11.76 -3.94
C PHE A 46 -3.61 11.93 -2.72
N ALA A 47 -3.32 11.23 -1.63
CA ALA A 47 -4.09 11.29 -0.40
C ALA A 47 -4.09 12.70 0.21
N GLN A 48 -2.97 13.41 0.16
CA GLN A 48 -2.89 14.80 0.60
C GLN A 48 -3.87 15.69 -0.17
N GLN A 49 -3.92 15.56 -1.50
CA GLN A 49 -4.84 16.34 -2.33
C GLN A 49 -6.30 15.97 -2.07
N ARG A 50 -6.59 14.66 -1.94
CA ARG A 50 -7.95 14.14 -1.79
C ARG A 50 -8.54 14.41 -0.41
N LEU A 51 -7.76 14.21 0.65
CA LEU A 51 -8.19 14.37 2.04
C LEU A 51 -7.97 15.81 2.57
N ARG A 52 -7.21 16.63 1.85
CA ARG A 52 -6.76 17.96 2.30
C ARG A 52 -6.02 17.91 3.64
N LYS A 53 -5.32 16.81 3.91
CA LYS A 53 -4.49 16.58 5.10
C LYS A 53 -3.01 16.46 4.68
N PRO A 54 -2.06 17.05 5.42
CA PRO A 54 -0.65 16.80 5.14
C PRO A 54 -0.32 15.31 5.39
N PRO A 55 0.68 14.72 4.71
CA PRO A 55 1.04 13.31 4.87
C PRO A 55 1.35 12.89 6.33
N THR A 56 1.82 13.83 7.15
CA THR A 56 2.13 13.63 8.58
C THR A 56 0.88 13.49 9.47
N LYS A 57 -0.31 13.81 8.94
CA LYS A 57 -1.60 13.71 9.63
C LYS A 57 -2.51 12.62 9.05
N ILE A 58 -2.01 11.83 8.10
CA ILE A 58 -2.74 10.68 7.56
C ILE A 58 -2.73 9.55 8.60
N GLU A 59 -3.90 9.00 8.87
CA GLU A 59 -4.10 7.86 9.77
C GLU A 59 -4.40 6.57 8.98
N LEU A 60 -4.28 5.40 9.61
CA LEU A 60 -4.64 4.13 8.96
C LEU A 60 -6.13 4.05 8.60
N THR A 61 -6.97 4.67 9.42
CA THR A 61 -8.42 4.76 9.23
C THR A 61 -8.81 5.58 8.01
N ASP A 62 -7.95 6.52 7.57
CA ASP A 62 -8.14 7.27 6.33
C ASP A 62 -7.91 6.40 5.07
N ILE A 63 -7.19 5.28 5.18
CA ILE A 63 -6.83 4.40 4.05
C ILE A 63 -7.93 3.37 3.83
N ASP A 64 -9.13 3.86 3.52
CA ASP A 64 -10.32 3.05 3.27
C ASP A 64 -10.44 2.61 1.80
N THR A 65 -11.47 1.80 1.52
CA THR A 65 -11.77 1.33 0.16
C THR A 65 -12.04 2.48 -0.81
N THR A 66 -12.66 3.56 -0.34
CA THR A 66 -12.99 4.74 -1.14
C THR A 66 -11.71 5.44 -1.61
N LEU A 67 -10.80 5.75 -0.70
CA LEU A 67 -9.53 6.41 -1.01
C LEU A 67 -8.65 5.51 -1.89
N VAL A 68 -8.56 4.22 -1.55
CA VAL A 68 -7.77 3.28 -2.33
C VAL A 68 -8.34 3.10 -3.73
N SER A 69 -9.65 2.96 -3.90
CA SER A 69 -10.27 2.87 -5.23
C SER A 69 -9.97 4.11 -6.06
N ALA A 70 -10.21 5.30 -5.49
CA ALA A 70 -9.94 6.56 -6.17
C ALA A 70 -8.46 6.72 -6.56
N PHE A 71 -7.53 6.26 -5.71
CA PHE A 71 -6.11 6.24 -6.05
C PHE A 71 -5.81 5.31 -7.22
N LEU A 72 -6.38 4.11 -7.22
CA LEU A 72 -6.18 3.14 -8.29
C LEU A 72 -6.77 3.63 -9.62
N ASP A 73 -7.90 4.33 -9.58
CA ASP A 73 -8.51 4.95 -10.76
C ASP A 73 -7.64 6.10 -11.28
N HIS A 74 -7.14 6.98 -10.39
CA HIS A 74 -6.18 8.03 -10.74
C HIS A 74 -4.92 7.48 -11.41
N LEU A 75 -4.40 6.34 -10.94
CA LEU A 75 -3.24 5.70 -11.56
C LEU A 75 -3.52 5.27 -13.02
N GLU A 76 -4.73 4.82 -13.32
CA GLU A 76 -5.11 4.37 -14.67
C GLU A 76 -5.51 5.53 -15.58
N VAL A 77 -6.38 6.42 -15.11
CA VAL A 77 -6.99 7.48 -15.93
C VAL A 77 -6.04 8.64 -16.12
N ASP A 78 -5.52 9.21 -15.03
CA ASP A 78 -4.74 10.44 -15.10
C ASP A 78 -3.25 10.17 -15.35
N ARG A 79 -2.74 9.05 -14.84
CA ARG A 79 -1.33 8.66 -15.01
C ARG A 79 -1.09 7.60 -16.08
N HIS A 80 -2.15 7.15 -16.76
CA HIS A 80 -2.08 6.18 -17.86
C HIS A 80 -1.27 4.92 -17.55
N ASN A 81 -1.26 4.47 -16.28
CA ASN A 81 -0.57 3.25 -15.93
C ASN A 81 -1.31 2.04 -16.50
N THR A 82 -0.54 1.09 -17.02
CA THR A 82 -1.09 -0.22 -17.37
C THR A 82 -1.67 -0.90 -16.13
N ILE A 83 -2.62 -1.82 -16.37
CA ILE A 83 -3.23 -2.65 -15.31
C ILE A 83 -2.16 -3.37 -14.49
N ARG A 84 -1.06 -3.83 -15.14
CA ARG A 84 0.06 -4.47 -14.45
C ARG A 84 0.74 -3.53 -13.46
N SER A 85 1.07 -2.31 -13.88
CA SER A 85 1.70 -1.31 -13.01
C SER A 85 0.76 -0.83 -11.90
N ARG A 86 -0.54 -0.70 -12.20
CA ARG A 86 -1.58 -0.40 -11.20
C ARG A 86 -1.70 -1.49 -10.13
N ASN A 87 -1.76 -2.76 -10.54
CA ASN A 87 -1.82 -3.88 -9.60
C ASN A 87 -0.55 -4.03 -8.77
N ALA A 88 0.63 -3.76 -9.34
CA ALA A 88 1.89 -3.77 -8.58
C ALA A 88 1.87 -2.73 -7.45
N ARG A 89 1.34 -1.54 -7.73
CA ARG A 89 1.15 -0.48 -6.72
C ARG A 89 0.10 -0.88 -5.69
N PHE A 90 -1.02 -1.48 -6.12
CA PHE A 90 -2.02 -1.98 -5.18
C PHE A 90 -1.46 -3.07 -4.26
N ALA A 91 -0.60 -3.95 -4.78
CA ALA A 91 0.05 -5.00 -3.99
C ALA A 91 0.95 -4.42 -2.88
N ALA A 92 1.65 -3.32 -3.15
CA ALA A 92 2.45 -2.63 -2.12
C ALA A 92 1.58 -2.07 -0.99
N LEU A 93 0.46 -1.42 -1.31
CA LEU A 93 -0.51 -0.94 -0.32
C LEU A 93 -1.10 -2.08 0.50
N ARG A 94 -1.56 -3.16 -0.15
CA ARG A 94 -2.08 -4.34 0.55
C ARG A 94 -1.05 -4.98 1.47
N SER A 95 0.20 -5.08 1.02
CA SER A 95 1.29 -5.66 1.81
C SER A 95 1.52 -4.88 3.11
N PHE A 96 1.49 -3.55 3.03
CA PHE A 96 1.57 -2.68 4.20
C PHE A 96 0.35 -2.80 5.10
N LEU A 97 -0.88 -2.73 4.56
CA LEU A 97 -2.10 -2.82 5.37
C LEU A 97 -2.23 -4.16 6.08
N GLN A 98 -1.81 -5.26 5.44
CA GLN A 98 -1.72 -6.57 6.09
C GLN A 98 -0.73 -6.58 7.25
N TYR A 99 0.40 -5.89 7.13
CA TYR A 99 1.37 -5.72 8.22
C TYR A 99 0.81 -4.85 9.34
N ALA A 100 0.18 -3.72 9.00
CA ALA A 100 -0.40 -2.78 9.93
C ALA A 100 -1.56 -3.37 10.74
N GLY A 101 -2.39 -4.23 10.13
CA GLY A 101 -3.55 -4.84 10.80
C GLY A 101 -3.19 -5.71 12.00
N LEU A 102 -1.97 -6.26 12.05
CA LEU A 102 -1.48 -7.00 13.22
C LEU A 102 -1.07 -6.09 14.37
N MET A 103 -0.76 -4.83 14.08
CA MET A 103 -0.16 -3.88 15.03
C MET A 103 -1.15 -2.81 15.52
N ALA A 104 -2.17 -2.51 14.71
CA ALA A 104 -3.21 -1.52 15.01
C ALA A 104 -4.62 -2.13 14.84
N PRO A 105 -5.10 -2.91 15.84
CA PRO A 105 -6.43 -3.50 15.86
C PRO A 105 -7.57 -2.51 15.55
N THR A 106 -7.45 -1.25 15.98
CA THR A 106 -8.49 -0.22 15.72
C THR A 106 -8.75 0.02 14.23
N ALA A 107 -7.76 -0.22 13.36
CA ALA A 107 -7.89 -0.04 11.92
C ALA A 107 -8.36 -1.30 11.17
N LEU A 108 -8.59 -2.43 11.85
CA LEU A 108 -8.91 -3.71 11.21
C LEU A 108 -10.17 -3.68 10.34
N GLY A 109 -11.19 -2.90 10.73
CA GLY A 109 -12.41 -2.73 9.94
C GLY A 109 -12.11 -2.15 8.56
N THR A 110 -11.39 -1.03 8.54
CA THR A 110 -10.94 -0.35 7.32
C THR A 110 -10.02 -1.25 6.48
N ILE A 111 -9.02 -1.88 7.12
CA ILE A 111 -8.06 -2.76 6.45
C ILE A 111 -8.76 -3.94 5.79
N ARG A 112 -9.73 -4.58 6.47
CA ARG A 112 -10.48 -5.71 5.92
C ARG A 112 -11.20 -5.34 4.63
N GLY A 113 -11.80 -4.15 4.57
CA GLY A 113 -12.43 -3.63 3.37
C GLY A 113 -11.45 -3.56 2.19
N VAL A 114 -10.29 -2.94 2.38
CA VAL A 114 -9.26 -2.83 1.33
C VAL A 114 -8.73 -4.21 0.92
N MET A 115 -8.57 -5.12 1.88
CA MET A 115 -8.13 -6.50 1.62
C MET A 115 -9.15 -7.31 0.81
N ALA A 116 -10.43 -6.95 0.83
CA ALA A 116 -11.46 -7.59 0.00
C ALA A 116 -11.46 -7.11 -1.46
N MET A 117 -10.87 -5.95 -1.77
CA MET A 117 -10.84 -5.42 -3.14
C MET A 117 -10.00 -6.31 -4.07
N PRO A 118 -10.51 -6.69 -5.26
CA PRO A 118 -9.78 -7.55 -6.18
C PRO A 118 -8.67 -6.80 -6.94
N MET A 119 -7.66 -7.54 -7.37
CA MET A 119 -6.75 -7.07 -8.42
C MET A 119 -7.50 -7.04 -9.76
N LYS A 120 -7.23 -6.03 -10.60
CA LYS A 120 -7.86 -5.96 -11.93
C LYS A 120 -7.23 -7.03 -12.82
N ARG A 121 -8.03 -7.81 -13.55
CA ARG A 121 -7.51 -8.87 -14.43
C ARG A 121 -6.66 -8.26 -15.54
N PHE A 122 -5.53 -8.89 -15.85
CA PHE A 122 -4.71 -8.53 -17.01
C PHE A 122 -4.27 -9.80 -17.73
N GLU A 123 -4.19 -9.75 -19.06
CA GLU A 123 -3.65 -10.85 -19.83
C GLU A 123 -2.13 -10.91 -19.67
N ARG A 124 -1.64 -12.01 -19.11
CA ARG A 124 -0.21 -12.30 -19.11
C ARG A 124 0.13 -12.88 -20.48
N ARG A 125 0.71 -12.08 -21.38
CA ARG A 125 1.29 -12.60 -22.62
C ARG A 125 2.31 -13.68 -22.25
N LEU A 126 2.01 -14.93 -22.55
CA LEU A 126 2.93 -16.05 -22.39
C LEU A 126 4.12 -15.77 -23.30
N VAL A 127 5.28 -15.49 -22.70
CA VAL A 127 6.53 -15.42 -23.47
C VAL A 127 6.80 -16.86 -23.90
N GLY A 128 6.75 -17.12 -25.21
CA GLY A 128 7.14 -18.40 -25.78
C GLY A 128 8.52 -18.79 -25.23
N TYR A 129 8.64 -20.03 -24.78
CA TYR A 129 9.89 -20.55 -24.25
C TYR A 129 11.01 -20.37 -25.27
N LEU A 130 12.20 -19.98 -24.80
CA LEU A 130 13.40 -20.03 -25.61
C LEU A 130 13.86 -21.49 -25.62
N SER A 131 13.63 -22.19 -26.73
CA SER A 131 14.31 -23.45 -27.00
C SER A 131 15.80 -23.18 -27.17
N ARG A 132 16.64 -23.88 -26.41
CA ARG A 132 18.05 -24.09 -26.72
C ARG A 132 18.33 -25.57 -26.65
#